data_AF-A0A836VDR3-F1
#
_entry.id   AF-A0A836VDR3-F1
#
_cell.length_a   1.000
_cell.length_b   1.000
_cell.length_c   1.000
_cell.angle_alpha   90.00
_cell.angle_beta   90.00
_cell.angle_gamma   90.00
#
_symmetry.space_group_name_H-M   'P 1'
#
loop_
_entity.id
_entity.type
_entity.pdbx_description
1 polymer ?
#
loop_
_entity_poly.entity_id
_entity_poly.type
_entity_poly.pdbx_seq_one_letter_code
_entity_poly.pdbx_strand_id
1 'polypeptide(L)'
;LAHGKFVLVMDSDFSHPPQMISTMYDELVNNELDIVVGSRYVEGGKYVKWPLTRKLISKVGNGLAGLWLGLDVKDSMTGLFALKKDLIKNLSFEAIGYKILLEILVKTKGAKVKEVPFVCVNRQEGSSKFSFSIINDYFKLLKILRKAASYNTKNR
;
A
#
# COMPACT_ATOMS: atom_id res chain seq x y z
N LEU A 1 -2.01 -12.50 17.99
CA LEU A 1 -2.33 -12.93 16.61
C LEU A 1 -3.67 -12.32 16.20
N ALA A 2 -3.87 -12.00 14.92
CA ALA A 2 -5.15 -11.49 14.43
C ALA A 2 -6.12 -12.66 14.16
N HIS A 3 -7.29 -12.66 14.80
CA HIS A 3 -8.27 -13.75 14.69
C HIS A 3 -9.38 -13.49 13.66
N GLY A 4 -9.58 -12.23 13.24
CA GLY A 4 -10.60 -11.85 12.26
C GLY A 4 -10.46 -12.51 10.88
N LYS A 5 -11.56 -12.53 10.12
CA LYS A 5 -11.57 -12.95 8.70
C LYS A 5 -10.91 -11.91 7.80
N PHE A 6 -11.06 -10.64 8.15
CA PHE A 6 -10.43 -9.52 7.48
C PHE A 6 -9.35 -8.91 8.38
N VAL A 7 -8.30 -8.39 7.77
CA VAL A 7 -7.22 -7.67 8.44
C VAL A 7 -7.18 -6.27 7.85
N LEU A 8 -7.20 -5.27 8.73
CA LEU A 8 -6.98 -3.87 8.36
C LEU A 8 -5.67 -3.40 8.98
N VAL A 9 -4.90 -2.66 8.19
CA VAL A 9 -3.64 -2.04 8.59
C VAL A 9 -3.80 -0.54 8.48
N MET A 10 -3.42 0.17 9.54
CA MET A 10 -3.34 1.62 9.58
C MET A 10 -2.29 2.09 10.59
N ASP A 11 -1.69 3.24 10.31
CA ASP A 11 -0.85 3.99 11.24
C ASP A 11 -1.65 4.49 12.45
N SER A 12 -1.03 4.48 13.63
CA SER A 12 -1.61 4.93 14.91
C SER A 12 -1.43 6.43 15.18
N ASP A 13 -1.02 7.21 14.18
CA ASP A 13 -0.65 8.62 14.29
C ASP A 13 -1.77 9.59 13.85
N PHE A 14 -2.99 9.07 13.68
CA PHE A 14 -4.16 9.77 13.17
C PHE A 14 -4.02 10.39 11.77
N SER A 15 -2.97 10.04 11.01
CA SER A 15 -2.86 10.42 9.60
C SER A 15 -3.86 9.66 8.71
N HIS A 16 -4.39 8.55 9.21
CA HIS A 16 -5.47 7.77 8.63
C HIS A 16 -6.78 8.01 9.40
N PRO A 17 -7.85 8.50 8.75
CA PRO A 17 -9.13 8.72 9.41
C PRO A 17 -9.73 7.38 9.91
N PRO A 18 -10.14 7.26 11.17
CA PRO A 18 -10.75 6.03 11.69
C PRO A 18 -12.03 5.60 10.95
N GLN A 19 -12.74 6.54 10.32
CA GLN A 19 -13.93 6.28 9.50
C GLN A 19 -13.61 5.35 8.32
N MET A 20 -12.36 5.33 7.85
CA MET A 20 -11.91 4.42 6.80
C MET A 20 -12.05 2.96 7.20
N ILE A 21 -12.07 2.64 8.50
CA ILE A 21 -12.26 1.26 8.98
C ILE A 21 -13.61 0.70 8.49
N SER A 22 -14.70 1.45 8.70
CA SER A 22 -16.03 1.02 8.25
C SER A 22 -16.09 0.98 6.73
N THR A 23 -15.66 2.05 6.06
CA THR A 23 -15.67 2.14 4.59
C THR A 23 -14.95 0.96 3.94
N MET A 24 -13.75 0.62 4.42
CA MET A 24 -12.95 -0.46 3.84
C MET A 24 -13.52 -1.85 4.17
N TYR A 25 -14.13 -2.00 5.34
CA TYR A 25 -14.84 -3.22 5.70
C TYR A 25 -16.06 -3.44 4.80
N ASP A 26 -16.90 -2.41 4.63
CA ASP A 26 -18.10 -2.47 3.78
C ASP A 26 -17.73 -2.78 2.33
N GLU A 27 -16.65 -2.19 1.84
CA GLU A 27 -16.12 -2.46 0.50
C GLU A 27 -15.69 -3.92 0.32
N LEU A 28 -14.96 -4.48 1.29
CA LEU A 28 -14.54 -5.88 1.26
C LEU A 28 -15.73 -6.86 1.30
N VAL A 29 -16.74 -6.56 2.12
CA VAL A 29 -17.89 -7.45 2.33
C VAL A 29 -18.88 -7.38 1.17
N ASN A 30 -19.17 -6.18 0.66
CA ASN A 30 -20.26 -5.97 -0.29
C ASN A 30 -19.84 -6.11 -1.76
N ASN A 31 -18.54 -6.03 -2.08
CA ASN A 31 -18.06 -6.00 -3.48
C ASN A 31 -17.16 -7.21 -3.84
N GLU A 32 -17.16 -8.26 -3.02
CA GLU A 32 -16.36 -9.48 -3.20
C GLU A 32 -14.85 -9.22 -3.41
N LEU A 33 -14.33 -8.11 -2.89
CA LEU A 33 -12.94 -7.70 -3.07
C LEU A 33 -12.00 -8.51 -2.20
N ASP A 34 -10.76 -8.65 -2.64
CA ASP A 34 -9.71 -9.33 -1.87
C ASP A 34 -8.86 -8.33 -1.08
N ILE A 35 -8.65 -7.14 -1.65
CA ILE A 35 -7.88 -6.04 -1.05
C ILE A 35 -8.60 -4.72 -1.31
N VAL A 36 -8.71 -3.89 -0.28
CA VAL A 36 -9.11 -2.48 -0.38
C VAL A 36 -7.92 -1.61 0.05
N VAL A 37 -7.54 -0.66 -0.80
CA VAL A 37 -6.41 0.23 -0.60
C VAL A 37 -6.92 1.65 -0.35
N GLY A 38 -6.59 2.24 0.80
CA GLY A 38 -6.80 3.65 1.04
C GLY A 38 -5.84 4.47 0.18
N SER A 39 -6.37 5.21 -0.79
CA SER A 39 -5.57 5.87 -1.81
C SER A 39 -5.68 7.39 -1.75
N ARG A 40 -4.53 8.04 -1.86
CA ARG A 40 -4.39 9.50 -1.86
C ARG A 40 -4.28 10.06 -3.28
N TYR A 41 -4.31 9.19 -4.29
CA TYR A 41 -4.08 9.51 -5.70
C TYR A 41 -5.26 9.16 -6.62
N VAL A 42 -6.33 8.56 -6.09
CA VAL A 42 -7.63 8.45 -6.78
C VAL A 42 -8.47 9.71 -6.57
N GLU A 43 -9.52 9.87 -7.37
CA GLU A 43 -10.45 10.99 -7.26
C GLU A 43 -11.06 11.07 -5.85
N GLY A 44 -11.05 12.25 -5.25
CA GLY A 44 -11.42 12.49 -3.84
C GLY A 44 -10.29 12.29 -2.83
N GLY A 45 -9.25 11.52 -3.18
CA GLY A 45 -8.05 11.32 -2.36
C GLY A 45 -7.14 12.54 -2.37
N LYS A 46 -6.61 12.93 -1.21
CA LYS A 46 -5.73 14.10 -1.12
C LYS A 46 -4.84 14.11 0.12
N TYR A 47 -3.81 14.94 0.05
CA TYR A 47 -2.94 15.27 1.18
C TYR A 47 -3.16 16.70 1.62
N VAL A 48 -3.35 16.89 2.91
CA VAL A 48 -3.48 18.21 3.53
C VAL A 48 -2.17 18.55 4.22
N LYS A 49 -1.63 19.75 3.95
CA LYS A 49 -0.41 20.31 4.57
C LYS A 49 0.90 19.53 4.30
N TRP A 50 1.02 18.83 3.17
CA TRP A 50 2.30 18.26 2.72
C TRP A 50 3.11 19.27 1.89
N PRO A 51 4.44 19.38 2.09
CA PRO A 51 5.33 20.10 1.18
C PRO A 51 5.24 19.53 -0.25
N LEU A 52 5.33 20.40 -1.26
CA LEU A 52 5.26 20.00 -2.68
C LEU A 52 6.31 18.96 -3.05
N THR A 53 7.54 19.10 -2.53
CA THR A 53 8.65 18.17 -2.73
C THR A 53 8.28 16.76 -2.27
N ARG A 54 7.70 16.62 -1.07
CA ARG A 54 7.23 15.35 -0.52
C ARG A 54 6.12 14.73 -1.37
N LYS A 55 5.17 15.56 -1.84
CA LYS A 55 4.09 15.10 -2.73
C LYS A 55 4.67 14.53 -4.04
N LEU A 56 5.61 15.24 -4.65
CA LEU A 56 6.23 14.83 -5.91
C LEU A 56 7.02 13.53 -5.76
N ILE A 57 7.89 13.44 -4.74
CA ILE A 57 8.67 12.22 -4.45
C ILE A 57 7.74 11.02 -4.25
N SER A 58 6.67 11.19 -3.47
CA SER A 58 5.69 10.12 -3.22
C SER A 58 4.95 9.70 -4.50
N LYS A 59 4.57 10.66 -5.36
CA LYS A 59 3.89 10.39 -6.63
C LYS A 59 4.81 9.64 -7.61
N VAL A 60 6.07 10.08 -7.73
CA VAL A 60 7.08 9.43 -8.58
C VAL A 60 7.38 8.03 -8.07
N GLY A 61 7.53 7.85 -6.76
CA GLY A 61 7.74 6.53 -6.17
C GLY A 61 6.58 5.58 -6.49
N ASN A 62 5.32 6.01 -6.29
CA ASN A 62 4.17 5.13 -6.59
C ASN A 62 4.08 4.80 -8.08
N GLY A 63 4.27 5.80 -8.94
CA GLY A 63 4.25 5.60 -10.40
C GLY A 63 5.35 4.65 -10.87
N LEU A 64 6.57 4.79 -10.33
CA LEU A 64 7.68 3.90 -10.65
C LEU A 64 7.42 2.47 -10.16
N ALA A 65 6.91 2.29 -8.95
CA ALA A 65 6.56 0.98 -8.44
C ALA A 65 5.47 0.31 -9.31
N GLY A 66 4.41 1.05 -9.64
CA GLY A 66 3.32 0.59 -10.48
C GLY A 66 3.81 0.15 -11.87
N LEU A 67 4.60 0.98 -12.53
CA LEU A 67 5.15 0.68 -13.86
C LEU A 67 6.14 -0.49 -13.82
N TRP A 68 7.10 -0.47 -12.88
CA TRP A 68 8.18 -1.46 -12.82
C TRP A 68 7.67 -2.85 -12.43
N LEU A 69 6.68 -2.90 -11.53
CA LEU A 69 6.14 -4.15 -11.02
C LEU A 69 4.85 -4.57 -11.72
N GLY A 70 4.30 -3.75 -12.62
CA GLY A 70 3.05 -4.03 -13.33
C GLY A 70 1.86 -4.14 -12.37
N LEU A 71 1.66 -3.12 -11.55
CA LEU A 71 0.54 -3.02 -10.61
C LEU A 71 -0.44 -1.95 -11.10
N ASP A 72 -1.74 -2.28 -11.06
CA ASP A 72 -2.82 -1.34 -11.33
C ASP A 72 -3.37 -0.75 -10.02
N VAL A 73 -2.49 -0.13 -9.24
CA VAL A 73 -2.81 0.53 -7.96
C VAL A 73 -2.03 1.83 -7.88
N LYS A 74 -2.72 2.96 -7.82
CA LYS A 74 -2.12 4.30 -7.82
C LYS A 74 -1.38 4.63 -6.53
N ASP A 75 -1.81 4.08 -5.39
CA ASP A 75 -1.19 4.29 -4.08
C ASP A 75 -0.68 2.99 -3.44
N SER A 76 0.14 2.23 -4.17
CA SER A 76 0.71 0.94 -3.74
C SER A 76 1.62 1.02 -2.50
N MET A 77 2.01 2.22 -2.08
CA MET A 77 2.91 2.44 -0.93
C MET A 77 2.23 3.00 0.32
N THR A 78 0.90 3.11 0.33
CA THR A 78 0.12 3.54 1.49
C THR A 78 0.24 2.57 2.67
N GLY A 79 0.10 3.10 3.88
CA GLY A 79 -0.01 2.30 5.12
C GLY A 79 -1.46 1.99 5.50
N LEU A 80 -2.43 2.42 4.69
CA LEU A 80 -3.86 2.22 4.92
C LEU A 80 -4.43 1.22 3.91
N PHE A 81 -4.62 -0.02 4.32
CA PHE A 81 -5.21 -1.06 3.47
C PHE A 81 -5.93 -2.12 4.31
N ALA A 82 -6.89 -2.82 3.71
CA ALA A 82 -7.62 -3.93 4.31
C ALA A 82 -7.67 -5.09 3.33
N LEU A 83 -7.69 -6.32 3.84
CA LEU A 83 -7.65 -7.52 3.01
C LEU A 83 -8.29 -8.73 3.69
N LYS A 84 -8.65 -9.74 2.90
CA LYS A 84 -9.00 -11.08 3.41
C LYS A 84 -7.76 -11.76 3.99
N LYS A 85 -7.82 -12.21 5.24
CA LYS A 85 -6.67 -12.82 5.95
C LYS A 85 -6.07 -13.99 5.19
N ASP A 86 -6.91 -14.82 4.56
CA ASP A 86 -6.46 -16.02 3.84
C ASP A 86 -5.53 -15.69 2.65
N LEU A 87 -5.64 -14.48 2.09
CA LEU A 87 -4.79 -14.02 0.98
C LEU A 87 -3.31 -13.94 1.37
N ILE A 88 -3.02 -13.66 2.65
CA ILE A 88 -1.64 -13.48 3.15
C ILE A 88 -1.14 -14.68 3.96
N LYS A 89 -1.99 -15.69 4.22
CA LYS A 89 -1.68 -16.80 5.12
C LYS A 89 -0.45 -17.61 4.72
N ASN A 90 -0.22 -17.77 3.41
CA ASN A 90 0.88 -18.56 2.85
C ASN A 90 1.97 -17.71 2.19
N LEU A 91 1.99 -16.40 2.44
CA LEU A 91 3.00 -15.52 1.87
C LEU A 91 4.21 -15.45 2.80
N SER A 92 5.39 -15.69 2.25
CA SER A 92 6.64 -15.23 2.86
C SER A 92 6.78 -13.73 2.58
N PHE A 93 7.26 -12.96 3.57
CA PHE A 93 7.54 -11.53 3.42
C PHE A 93 9.04 -11.29 3.51
N GLU A 94 9.56 -10.43 2.64
CA GLU A 94 10.96 -10.02 2.73
C GLU A 94 11.16 -9.06 3.92
N ALA A 95 10.10 -8.32 4.28
CA ALA A 95 10.08 -7.38 5.40
C ALA A 95 11.19 -6.31 5.33
N ILE A 96 11.63 -6.00 4.10
CA ILE A 96 12.65 -4.98 3.86
C ILE A 96 11.99 -3.61 3.89
N GLY A 97 12.19 -2.89 4.99
CA GLY A 97 11.63 -1.55 5.19
C GLY A 97 10.16 -1.57 5.59
N TYR A 98 9.39 -0.62 5.08
CA TYR A 98 8.05 -0.29 5.59
C TYR A 98 6.93 -0.41 4.53
N LYS A 99 7.16 -1.19 3.47
CA LYS A 99 6.27 -1.26 2.28
C LYS A 99 5.59 -2.62 2.11
N ILE A 100 4.96 -3.09 3.20
CA ILE A 100 4.28 -4.39 3.23
C ILE A 100 3.16 -4.51 2.19
N LEU A 101 2.38 -3.45 1.94
CA LEU A 101 1.33 -3.45 0.93
C LEU A 101 1.90 -3.74 -0.47
N LEU A 102 3.05 -3.14 -0.79
CA LEU A 102 3.69 -3.34 -2.09
C LEU A 102 4.08 -4.81 -2.30
N GLU A 103 4.63 -5.46 -1.26
CA GLU A 103 4.93 -6.89 -1.31
C GLU A 103 3.68 -7.73 -1.52
N ILE A 104 2.60 -7.44 -0.79
CA ILE A 104 1.31 -8.13 -0.90
C ILE A 104 0.82 -8.02 -2.35
N LEU A 105 0.70 -6.81 -2.89
CA LEU A 105 0.20 -6.56 -4.25
C LEU A 105 1.01 -7.30 -5.32
N VAL A 106 2.34 -7.39 -5.18
CA VAL A 106 3.18 -8.16 -6.11
C VAL A 106 2.97 -9.66 -5.97
N LYS A 107 2.90 -10.16 -4.75
CA LYS A 107 2.79 -11.61 -4.48
C LYS A 107 1.39 -12.15 -4.73
N THR A 108 0.36 -11.30 -4.71
CA THR A 108 -1.04 -11.66 -4.93
C THR A 108 -1.59 -11.16 -6.26
N LYS A 109 -0.74 -11.01 -7.28
CA LYS A 109 -1.16 -10.61 -8.63
C LYS A 109 -2.35 -11.45 -9.13
N GLY A 110 -3.42 -10.75 -9.49
CA GLY A 110 -4.72 -11.32 -9.86
C GLY A 110 -5.80 -11.18 -8.79
N ALA A 111 -5.46 -10.75 -7.57
CA ALA A 111 -6.43 -10.39 -6.55
C ALA A 111 -7.34 -9.24 -6.99
N LYS A 112 -8.61 -9.25 -6.58
CA LYS A 112 -9.56 -8.15 -6.81
C LYS A 112 -9.22 -6.99 -5.88
N VAL A 113 -8.60 -5.94 -6.42
CA VAL A 113 -8.17 -4.77 -5.66
C VAL A 113 -9.04 -3.56 -6.01
N LYS A 114 -9.48 -2.80 -4.99
CA LYS A 114 -10.11 -1.49 -5.18
C LYS A 114 -9.41 -0.42 -4.38
N GLU A 115 -9.24 0.76 -4.98
CA GLU A 115 -8.75 1.95 -4.28
C GLU A 115 -9.93 2.81 -3.80
N VAL A 116 -9.90 3.20 -2.52
CA VAL A 116 -10.89 4.10 -1.91
C VAL A 116 -10.22 5.41 -1.52
N PRO A 117 -10.80 6.58 -1.85
CA PRO A 117 -10.19 7.86 -1.54
C PRO A 117 -10.15 8.12 -0.03
N PHE A 118 -9.06 8.72 0.45
CA PHE A 118 -9.04 9.32 1.78
C PHE A 118 -8.22 10.61 1.86
N VAL A 119 -8.47 11.38 2.90
CA VAL A 119 -7.72 12.60 3.20
C VAL A 119 -6.62 12.27 4.21
N CYS A 120 -5.37 12.31 3.75
CA CYS A 120 -4.21 12.15 4.60
C CYS A 120 -3.80 13.52 5.18
N VAL A 121 -3.94 13.67 6.49
CA VAL A 121 -3.55 14.90 7.20
C VAL A 121 -2.10 14.76 7.64
N ASN A 122 -1.28 15.78 7.36
CA ASN A 122 0.10 15.78 7.86
C ASN A 122 0.11 15.82 9.39
N ARG A 123 1.04 15.08 10.00
CA ARG A 123 1.34 15.14 11.42
C ARG A 123 1.68 16.58 11.80
N GLN A 124 1.26 17.03 12.99
CA GLN A 124 1.67 18.35 13.49
C GLN A 124 3.15 18.35 13.94
N GLU A 125 3.69 17.18 14.31
CA GLU A 125 5.09 17.03 14.72
C GLU A 125 5.78 15.84 14.04
N GLY A 126 7.09 15.99 13.79
CA GLY A 126 7.95 14.97 13.21
C GLY A 126 8.69 15.46 11.97
N SER A 127 10.01 15.36 11.98
CA SER A 127 10.85 15.61 10.80
C SER A 127 10.62 14.55 9.73
N SER A 128 10.74 14.95 8.46
CA SER A 128 10.73 14.02 7.34
C SER A 128 11.85 12.99 7.53
N LYS A 129 11.51 11.71 7.64
CA LYS A 129 12.50 10.61 7.72
C LYS A 129 13.29 10.40 6.42
N PHE A 130 13.14 11.27 5.43
CA PHE A 130 13.75 11.11 4.10
C PHE A 130 15.28 11.16 4.19
N SER A 131 15.92 10.06 3.83
CA SER A 131 17.38 9.89 3.77
C SER A 131 17.76 9.14 2.51
N PHE A 132 18.98 9.33 2.00
CA PHE A 132 19.51 8.56 0.86
C PHE A 132 19.43 7.04 1.09
N SER A 133 19.52 6.57 2.34
CA SER A 133 19.35 5.16 2.67
C SER A 133 17.96 4.63 2.26
N ILE A 134 16.91 5.43 2.45
CA ILE A 134 15.53 5.04 2.08
C ILE A 134 15.40 4.83 0.57
N ILE A 135 16.05 5.67 -0.23
CA ILE A 135 16.03 5.55 -1.68
C ILE A 135 16.70 4.24 -2.10
N ASN A 136 17.85 3.91 -1.52
CA ASN A 136 18.55 2.67 -1.81
C ASN A 136 17.73 1.43 -1.42
N ASP A 137 17.14 1.44 -0.23
CA ASP A 137 16.30 0.34 0.25
C ASP A 137 15.05 0.16 -0.61
N TYR A 138 14.45 1.26 -1.07
CA TYR A 138 13.35 1.25 -2.02
C TYR A 138 13.74 0.56 -3.34
N PHE A 139 14.88 0.92 -3.95
CA PHE A 139 15.33 0.29 -5.19
C PHE A 139 15.72 -1.18 -5.01
N LYS A 140 16.34 -1.54 -3.88
CA LYS A 140 16.62 -2.94 -3.53
C LYS A 140 15.31 -3.75 -3.46
N LEU A 141 14.31 -3.23 -2.75
CA LEU A 141 12.99 -3.86 -2.64
C LEU A 141 12.35 -4.04 -4.02
N LEU A 142 12.35 -3.02 -4.88
CA LEU A 142 11.80 -3.14 -6.24
C LEU A 142 12.50 -4.24 -7.06
N LYS A 143 13.83 -4.36 -6.96
CA LYS A 143 14.58 -5.41 -7.67
C LYS A 143 14.21 -6.81 -7.17
N ILE A 144 14.10 -6.98 -5.87
CA ILE A 144 13.70 -8.27 -5.25
C ILE A 144 12.28 -8.63 -5.68
N LEU A 145 11.34 -7.69 -5.56
CA LEU A 145 9.95 -7.90 -5.94
C LEU A 145 9.79 -8.15 -7.45
N ARG A 146 10.59 -7.50 -8.30
CA ARG A 146 10.57 -7.78 -9.74
C ARG A 146 11.00 -9.21 -10.06
N LYS A 147 12.02 -9.73 -9.36
CA LYS A 147 12.45 -11.12 -9.51
C LYS A 147 11.37 -12.09 -9.04
N ALA A 148 10.78 -11.84 -7.87
CA ALA A 148 9.69 -12.64 -7.32
C ALA A 148 8.45 -12.65 -8.24
N ALA A 149 8.09 -11.49 -8.79
CA ALA A 149 7.00 -11.36 -9.76
C ALA A 149 7.24 -12.22 -11.02
N SER A 150 8.45 -12.15 -11.59
CA SER A 150 8.81 -12.93 -12.78
C SER A 150 8.79 -14.44 -12.53
N TYR A 151 9.14 -14.88 -11.32
CA TYR A 151 9.12 -16.29 -10.95
C TYR A 151 7.67 -16.82 -10.87
N ASN A 152 6.79 -16.09 -10.19
CA ASN A 152 5.37 -16.46 -10.10
C ASN A 152 4.65 -16.47 -11.45
N THR A 153 5.07 -15.64 -12.42
CA THR A 153 4.51 -15.65 -13.77
C THR A 153 4.96 -16.87 -14.59
N LYS A 154 6.13 -17.45 -14.33
CA LYS A 154 6.64 -18.62 -15.07
C LYS A 154 6.11 -19.96 -14.56
N ASN A 155 5.64 -20.02 -13.31
CA ASN A 155 5.14 -21.23 -12.65
C ASN A 155 3.61 -21.28 -12.53
N ARG A 156 2.90 -20.43 -13.27
CA ARG A 156 1.44 -20.48 -13.47
C ARG A 156 1.18 -20.89 -14.92
#